data_AF-A0A7Z9QIB3-F1
#
_entry.id   AF-A0A7Z9QIB3-F1
#
_cell.length_a   1.000
_cell.length_b   1.000
_cell.length_c   1.000
_cell.angle_alpha   90.00
_cell.angle_beta   90.00
_cell.angle_gamma   90.00
#
_symmetry.space_group_name_H-M   'P 1'
#
loop_
_entity.id
_entity.type
_entity.pdbx_description
1 polymer ?
#
loop_
_entity_poly.entity_id
_entity_poly.type
_entity_poly.pdbx_seq_one_letter_code
_entity_poly.pdbx_strand_id
1 'polypeptide(L)'
;MTLTETQWEKINKKYGMLMYKISHKISGDAAIANFEDNLQDIRLAAMEAVIGFEKQNDGANGEFDEFWGSKGFDQYIKTCMWTKKNNKGAKITKKSSILKGTVSTDVEEVLMLESPDPSPDIAILFDEVSFHLTGKQQQIVDAVINDHTLIKPSGKINIKRLSEQLDMSWFETNKHVKSLSLLLYNEL
;
A
#
# COMPACT_ATOMS: atom_id res chain seq x y z
N MET A 1 -31.84 2.24 -24.38
CA MET A 1 -31.57 3.66 -24.57
C MET A 1 -30.12 3.90 -24.18
N THR A 2 -29.33 4.42 -25.10
CA THR A 2 -27.92 4.79 -24.89
C THR A 2 -27.86 6.29 -24.69
N LEU A 3 -27.13 6.75 -23.66
CA LEU A 3 -26.89 8.19 -23.46
C LEU A 3 -26.24 8.80 -24.69
N THR A 4 -26.62 10.02 -25.04
CA THR A 4 -25.93 10.78 -26.08
C THR A 4 -24.63 11.39 -25.53
N GLU A 5 -23.67 11.64 -26.41
CA GLU A 5 -22.38 12.24 -26.05
C GLU A 5 -22.55 13.64 -25.41
N THR A 6 -23.53 14.41 -25.87
CA THR A 6 -23.87 15.73 -25.32
C THR A 6 -24.45 15.65 -23.90
N GLN A 7 -25.24 14.63 -23.59
CA GLN A 7 -25.72 14.37 -22.22
C GLN A 7 -24.56 13.97 -21.30
N TRP A 8 -23.63 13.16 -21.81
CA TRP A 8 -22.43 12.79 -21.08
C TRP A 8 -21.55 14.01 -20.73
N GLU A 9 -21.33 14.91 -21.68
CA GLU A 9 -20.59 16.15 -21.41
C GLU A 9 -21.24 16.99 -20.31
N LYS A 10 -22.57 17.14 -20.32
CA LYS A 10 -23.32 17.84 -19.25
C LYS A 10 -23.08 17.18 -17.88
N ILE A 11 -23.10 15.85 -17.81
CA ILE A 11 -22.85 15.07 -16.59
C ILE A 11 -21.40 15.23 -16.12
N ASN A 12 -20.45 15.06 -17.02
CA ASN A 12 -19.03 15.17 -16.71
C ASN A 12 -18.67 16.59 -16.25
N LYS A 13 -19.25 17.62 -16.86
CA LYS A 13 -19.05 19.02 -16.44
C LYS A 13 -19.60 19.29 -15.03
N LYS A 14 -20.78 18.74 -14.68
CA LYS A 14 -21.43 18.99 -13.38
C LYS A 14 -20.87 18.12 -12.25
N TYR A 15 -20.64 16.83 -12.50
CA TYR A 15 -20.25 15.86 -11.47
C TYR A 15 -18.84 15.30 -11.65
N GLY A 16 -18.07 15.69 -12.67
CA GLY A 16 -16.72 15.17 -12.92
C GLY A 16 -15.79 15.26 -11.72
N MET A 17 -15.76 16.42 -11.05
CA MET A 17 -14.98 16.61 -9.82
C MET A 17 -15.44 15.69 -8.68
N LEU A 18 -16.75 15.44 -8.58
CA LEU A 18 -17.32 14.53 -7.59
C LEU A 18 -16.94 13.08 -7.90
N MET A 19 -17.04 12.66 -9.16
CA MET A 19 -16.63 11.33 -9.62
C MET A 19 -15.15 11.09 -9.32
N TYR A 20 -14.29 12.07 -9.63
CA TYR A 20 -12.86 12.04 -9.32
C TYR A 20 -12.61 11.89 -7.81
N LYS A 21 -13.29 12.70 -6.98
CA LYS A 21 -13.16 12.65 -5.52
C LYS A 21 -13.66 11.33 -4.91
N ILE A 22 -14.73 10.76 -5.45
CA ILE A 22 -15.26 9.46 -4.99
C ILE A 22 -14.28 8.34 -5.34
N SER A 23 -13.66 8.41 -6.52
CA SER A 23 -12.69 7.41 -6.99
C SER A 23 -11.45 7.36 -6.11
N HIS A 24 -10.89 8.51 -5.71
CA HIS A 24 -9.80 8.59 -4.73
C HIS A 24 -10.16 8.09 -3.32
N LYS A 25 -11.46 8.07 -2.99
CA LYS A 25 -11.94 7.54 -1.70
C LYS A 25 -12.15 6.03 -1.71
N ILE A 26 -12.04 5.37 -2.86
CA ILE A 26 -11.99 3.91 -2.94
C ILE A 26 -10.53 3.52 -2.73
N SER A 27 -10.16 3.29 -1.46
CA SER A 27 -8.84 2.81 -1.09
C SER A 27 -8.79 1.29 -1.02
N GLY A 28 -7.64 0.71 -1.38
CA GLY A 28 -7.42 -0.71 -1.45
C GLY A 28 -6.07 -1.02 -2.09
N ASP A 29 -5.75 -2.30 -2.24
CA ASP A 29 -4.58 -2.75 -2.98
C ASP A 29 -4.62 -2.24 -4.43
N ALA A 30 -3.50 -1.74 -4.96
CA ALA A 30 -3.39 -1.22 -6.32
C ALA A 30 -3.78 -2.27 -7.38
N ALA A 31 -3.61 -3.56 -7.07
CA ALA A 31 -4.03 -4.65 -7.94
C ALA A 31 -5.56 -4.81 -8.08
N ILE A 32 -6.36 -4.24 -7.17
CA ILE A 32 -7.82 -4.45 -7.10
C ILE A 32 -8.60 -3.13 -7.19
N ALA A 33 -7.96 -2.04 -6.77
CA ALA A 33 -8.59 -0.73 -6.58
C ALA A 33 -7.79 0.38 -7.25
N ASN A 34 -7.29 0.15 -8.46
CA ASN A 34 -6.60 1.19 -9.23
C ASN A 34 -7.55 2.39 -9.46
N PHE A 35 -6.96 3.58 -9.60
CA PHE A 35 -7.73 4.81 -9.74
C PHE A 35 -8.57 4.87 -11.03
N GLU A 36 -8.01 4.43 -12.16
CA GLU A 36 -8.67 4.50 -13.48
C GLU A 36 -9.91 3.61 -13.56
N ASP A 37 -9.82 2.37 -13.07
CA ASP A 37 -10.93 1.42 -12.95
C ASP A 37 -12.01 1.96 -12.01
N ASN A 38 -11.60 2.55 -10.90
CA ASN A 38 -12.53 3.21 -9.97
C ASN A 38 -13.26 4.37 -10.66
N LEU A 39 -12.55 5.19 -11.43
CA LEU A 39 -13.13 6.29 -12.17
C LEU A 39 -14.11 5.78 -13.24
N GLN A 40 -13.74 4.76 -14.00
CA GLN A 40 -14.62 4.15 -15.00
C GLN A 40 -15.89 3.56 -14.37
N ASP A 41 -15.77 2.83 -13.26
CA ASP A 41 -16.91 2.27 -12.53
C ASP A 41 -17.89 3.35 -12.05
N ILE A 42 -17.37 4.48 -11.57
CA ILE A 42 -18.20 5.60 -11.11
C ILE A 42 -18.85 6.32 -12.28
N ARG A 43 -18.14 6.50 -13.42
CA ARG A 43 -18.72 7.05 -14.65
C ARG A 43 -19.85 6.18 -15.19
N LEU A 44 -19.66 4.85 -15.16
CA LEU A 44 -20.69 3.89 -15.54
C LEU A 44 -21.91 4.00 -14.62
N ALA A 45 -21.69 4.07 -13.29
CA ALA A 45 -22.77 4.26 -12.33
C ALA A 45 -23.55 5.57 -12.54
N ALA A 46 -22.88 6.65 -12.97
CA ALA A 46 -23.54 7.91 -13.31
C ALA A 46 -24.43 7.78 -14.56
N MET A 47 -23.96 7.07 -15.60
CA MET A 47 -24.76 6.79 -16.80
C MET A 47 -25.96 5.87 -16.48
N GLU A 48 -25.75 4.83 -15.68
CA GLU A 48 -26.81 3.94 -15.20
C GLU A 48 -27.85 4.69 -14.37
N ALA A 49 -27.42 5.67 -13.56
CA ALA A 49 -28.33 6.48 -12.75
C ALA A 49 -29.27 7.35 -13.61
N VAL A 50 -28.79 7.89 -14.73
CA VAL A 50 -29.66 8.64 -15.66
C VAL A 50 -30.75 7.73 -16.22
N ILE A 51 -30.36 6.58 -16.76
CA ILE A 51 -31.29 5.60 -17.35
C ILE A 51 -32.25 5.06 -16.27
N GLY A 52 -31.74 4.85 -15.05
CA GLY A 52 -32.53 4.36 -13.92
C GLY A 52 -33.55 5.38 -13.44
N PHE A 53 -33.19 6.67 -13.42
CA PHE A 53 -34.09 7.74 -13.01
C PHE A 53 -35.19 7.97 -14.04
N GLU A 54 -34.85 7.95 -15.33
CA GLU A 54 -35.82 8.04 -16.43
C GLU A 54 -36.86 6.91 -16.36
N LYS A 55 -36.43 5.68 -16.08
CA LYS A 55 -37.34 4.52 -15.98
C LYS A 55 -38.14 4.46 -14.68
N GLN A 56 -37.75 5.21 -13.66
CA GLN A 56 -38.41 5.14 -12.36
C GLN A 56 -39.83 5.70 -12.47
N ASN A 57 -40.76 5.14 -11.68
CA ASN A 57 -42.18 5.49 -11.72
C ASN A 57 -42.81 5.30 -13.12
N ASP A 58 -42.46 4.21 -13.81
CA ASP A 58 -42.94 3.88 -15.17
C ASP A 58 -42.71 4.98 -16.22
N GLY A 59 -41.63 5.75 -16.08
CA GLY A 59 -41.33 6.86 -17.00
C GLY A 59 -41.89 8.22 -16.58
N ALA A 60 -42.53 8.33 -15.41
CA ALA A 60 -43.16 9.58 -14.98
C ALA A 60 -42.17 10.72 -14.67
N ASN A 61 -40.87 10.41 -14.58
CA ASN A 61 -39.83 11.43 -14.38
C ASN A 61 -39.44 12.18 -15.67
N GLY A 62 -39.95 11.73 -16.82
CA GLY A 62 -39.73 12.42 -18.08
C GLY A 62 -38.37 12.16 -18.71
N GLU A 63 -38.07 12.91 -19.77
CA GLU A 63 -36.79 12.82 -20.48
C GLU A 63 -35.66 13.56 -19.74
N PHE A 64 -34.42 13.30 -20.16
CA PHE A 64 -33.21 13.86 -19.53
C PHE A 64 -33.30 15.36 -19.26
N ASP A 65 -33.69 16.16 -20.24
CA ASP A 65 -33.72 17.62 -20.10
C ASP A 65 -34.83 18.12 -19.16
N GLU A 66 -35.86 17.30 -18.89
CA GLU A 66 -36.97 17.65 -17.99
C GLU A 66 -36.58 17.49 -16.52
N PHE A 67 -35.85 16.43 -16.17
CA PHE A 67 -35.37 16.22 -14.81
C PHE A 67 -33.98 16.80 -14.54
N TRP A 68 -33.23 17.20 -15.58
CA TRP A 68 -31.89 17.74 -15.44
C TRP A 68 -31.89 19.05 -14.64
N GLY A 69 -31.14 19.08 -13.53
CA GLY A 69 -31.10 20.22 -12.62
C GLY A 69 -32.16 20.18 -11.51
N SER A 70 -33.05 19.19 -11.51
CA SER A 70 -33.95 18.95 -10.38
C SER A 70 -33.16 18.50 -9.13
N LYS A 71 -33.62 18.91 -7.94
CA LYS A 71 -33.02 18.47 -6.67
C LYS A 71 -33.15 16.95 -6.47
N GLY A 72 -34.24 16.36 -6.96
CA GLY A 72 -34.50 14.91 -6.85
C GLY A 72 -33.46 14.10 -7.61
N PHE A 73 -33.19 14.47 -8.86
CA PHE A 73 -32.16 13.81 -9.65
C PHE A 73 -30.75 14.01 -9.05
N ASP A 74 -30.42 15.22 -8.58
CA ASP A 74 -29.13 15.51 -7.93
C ASP A 74 -28.87 14.63 -6.71
N GLN A 75 -29.89 14.34 -5.91
CA GLN A 75 -29.77 13.43 -4.77
C GLN A 75 -29.65 11.98 -5.23
N TYR A 76 -30.42 11.59 -6.24
CA TYR A 76 -30.44 10.23 -6.76
C TYR A 76 -29.10 9.83 -7.37
N ILE A 77 -28.54 10.62 -8.29
CA ILE A 77 -27.26 10.32 -8.95
C ILE A 77 -26.12 10.25 -7.94
N LYS A 78 -26.09 11.14 -6.95
CA LYS A 78 -25.11 11.10 -5.85
C LYS A 78 -25.25 9.80 -5.04
N THR A 79 -26.47 9.41 -4.71
CA THR A 79 -26.74 8.18 -3.97
C THR A 79 -26.27 6.94 -4.73
N CYS A 80 -26.49 6.90 -6.05
CA CYS A 80 -26.02 5.81 -6.91
C CYS A 80 -24.48 5.71 -6.89
N MET A 81 -23.78 6.84 -7.07
CA MET A 81 -22.31 6.87 -7.03
C MET A 81 -21.75 6.45 -5.66
N TRP A 82 -22.33 6.95 -4.56
CA TRP A 82 -21.89 6.55 -3.20
C TRP A 82 -22.17 5.08 -2.91
N THR A 83 -23.30 4.56 -3.37
CA THR A 83 -23.64 3.13 -3.24
C THR A 83 -22.64 2.27 -4.00
N LYS A 84 -22.27 2.65 -5.23
CA LYS A 84 -21.24 1.94 -6.02
C LYS A 84 -19.89 1.93 -5.28
N LYS A 85 -19.47 3.09 -4.75
CA LYS A 85 -18.25 3.22 -3.93
C LYS A 85 -18.27 2.27 -2.73
N ASN A 86 -19.36 2.25 -1.98
CA ASN A 86 -19.46 1.44 -0.76
C ASN A 86 -19.48 -0.05 -1.07
N ASN A 87 -20.17 -0.46 -2.13
CA ASN A 87 -20.20 -1.85 -2.58
C ASN A 87 -18.82 -2.34 -3.05
N LYS A 88 -18.07 -1.51 -3.80
CA LYS A 88 -16.71 -1.85 -4.23
C LYS A 88 -15.77 -1.93 -3.02
N GLY A 89 -15.81 -0.94 -2.13
CA GLY A 89 -15.05 -0.94 -0.87
C GLY A 89 -15.32 -2.18 -0.02
N ALA A 90 -16.59 -2.56 0.17
CA ALA A 90 -16.95 -3.75 0.93
C ALA A 90 -16.40 -5.05 0.31
N LYS A 91 -16.37 -5.15 -1.03
CA LYS A 91 -15.77 -6.29 -1.73
C LYS A 91 -14.26 -6.35 -1.53
N ILE A 92 -13.58 -5.19 -1.59
CA ILE A 92 -12.14 -5.08 -1.35
C ILE A 92 -11.82 -5.50 0.08
N THR A 93 -12.52 -4.95 1.08
CA THR A 93 -12.32 -5.30 2.50
C THR A 93 -12.53 -6.79 2.75
N LYS A 94 -13.57 -7.41 2.16
CA LYS A 94 -13.80 -8.85 2.30
C LYS A 94 -12.66 -9.70 1.75
N LYS A 95 -12.05 -9.28 0.64
CA LYS A 95 -10.94 -10.00 0.01
C LYS A 95 -9.57 -9.64 0.59
N SER A 96 -9.49 -8.57 1.37
CA SER A 96 -8.24 -8.06 1.93
C SER A 96 -7.51 -9.09 2.79
N SER A 97 -8.21 -9.96 3.52
CA SER A 97 -7.58 -11.01 4.34
C SER A 97 -6.84 -12.07 3.52
N ILE A 98 -7.24 -12.26 2.26
CA ILE A 98 -6.63 -13.23 1.33
C ILE A 98 -5.50 -12.56 0.53
N LEU A 99 -5.70 -11.29 0.18
CA LEU A 99 -4.81 -10.55 -0.73
C LEU A 99 -3.74 -9.73 0.01
N LYS A 100 -3.76 -9.71 1.34
CA LYS A 100 -2.77 -8.99 2.15
C LYS A 100 -1.39 -9.61 1.95
N GLY A 101 -0.51 -8.93 1.23
CA GLY A 101 0.85 -9.38 0.92
C GLY A 101 0.99 -10.08 -0.43
N THR A 102 -0.07 -10.12 -1.25
CA THR A 102 0.03 -10.61 -2.62
C THR A 102 0.46 -9.44 -3.50
N VAL A 103 1.72 -9.44 -3.92
CA VAL A 103 2.27 -8.45 -4.84
C VAL A 103 2.11 -8.98 -6.26
N SER A 104 1.72 -8.12 -7.21
CA SER A 104 1.68 -8.52 -8.62
C SER A 104 3.11 -8.71 -9.13
N THR A 105 3.40 -9.87 -9.73
CA THR A 105 4.68 -10.16 -10.39
C THR A 105 4.84 -9.44 -11.73
N ASP A 106 3.77 -8.81 -12.23
CA ASP A 106 3.78 -8.06 -13.50
C ASP A 106 4.45 -6.68 -13.37
N VAL A 107 4.70 -6.22 -12.14
CA VAL A 107 5.50 -5.03 -11.88
C VAL A 107 6.96 -5.49 -11.82
N GLU A 108 7.75 -5.14 -12.82
CA GLU A 108 9.18 -5.50 -12.94
C GLU A 108 9.99 -5.10 -11.69
N GLU A 109 9.55 -4.05 -11.00
CA GLU A 109 10.06 -3.56 -9.72
C GLU A 109 9.93 -4.60 -8.56
N VAL A 110 9.00 -5.55 -8.65
CA VAL A 110 8.79 -6.64 -7.68
C VAL A 110 9.68 -7.86 -7.97
N LEU A 111 10.13 -8.01 -9.23
CA LEU A 111 11.07 -9.04 -9.66
C LEU A 111 12.53 -8.60 -9.50
N MET A 112 12.76 -7.31 -9.26
CA MET A 112 14.00 -6.85 -8.66
C MET A 112 14.02 -7.37 -7.22
N LEU A 113 14.60 -8.57 -7.03
CA LEU A 113 15.42 -8.76 -5.83
C LEU A 113 16.25 -7.49 -5.75
N GLU A 114 16.06 -6.67 -4.71
CA GLU A 114 17.06 -5.67 -4.36
C GLU A 114 18.37 -6.44 -4.43
N SER A 115 19.21 -6.11 -5.42
CA SER A 115 20.60 -6.49 -5.31
C SER A 115 21.00 -5.97 -3.93
N PRO A 116 21.67 -6.78 -3.10
CA PRO A 116 22.36 -6.24 -1.95
C PRO A 116 23.53 -5.42 -2.51
N ASP A 117 23.22 -4.33 -3.21
CA ASP A 117 24.11 -3.21 -3.33
C ASP A 117 24.04 -2.56 -1.95
N PRO A 118 25.07 -2.74 -1.11
CA PRO A 118 25.15 -1.92 0.08
C PRO A 118 25.09 -0.49 -0.44
N SER A 119 24.08 0.27 -0.01
CA SER A 119 24.08 1.71 -0.19
C SER A 119 25.50 2.20 0.13
N PRO A 120 26.12 3.07 -0.69
CA PRO A 120 27.44 3.60 -0.40
C PRO A 120 27.49 4.22 1.01
N ASP A 121 26.36 4.72 1.51
CA ASP A 121 26.21 5.23 2.88
C ASP A 121 26.32 4.11 3.93
N ILE A 122 25.83 2.89 3.66
CA ILE A 122 25.97 1.72 4.54
C ILE A 122 27.44 1.26 4.57
N ALA A 123 28.11 1.22 3.40
CA ALA A 123 29.52 0.84 3.33
C ALA A 123 30.40 1.85 4.09
N ILE A 124 30.13 3.15 3.95
CA ILE A 124 30.81 4.22 4.70
C ILE A 124 30.53 4.11 6.20
N LEU A 125 29.28 3.83 6.60
CA LEU A 125 28.92 3.62 8.01
C LEU A 125 29.66 2.42 8.62
N PHE A 126 29.79 1.30 7.90
CA PHE A 126 30.54 0.14 8.41
C PHE A 126 32.04 0.43 8.55
N ASP A 127 32.62 1.20 7.64
CA ASP A 127 34.02 1.65 7.75
C ASP A 127 34.20 2.59 8.94
N GLU A 128 33.31 3.57 9.14
CA GLU A 128 33.36 4.51 10.27
C GLU A 128 33.16 3.79 11.62
N VAL A 129 32.16 2.90 11.71
CA VAL A 129 31.91 2.11 12.92
C VAL A 129 33.11 1.21 13.24
N SER A 130 33.77 0.64 12.24
CA SER A 130 34.96 -0.21 12.44
C SER A 130 36.10 0.49 13.16
N PHE A 131 36.24 1.82 13.06
CA PHE A 131 37.24 2.59 13.82
C PHE A 131 36.90 2.75 15.31
N HIS A 132 35.63 2.62 15.69
CA HIS A 132 35.15 2.76 17.07
C HIS A 132 34.98 1.42 17.79
N LEU A 133 35.15 0.30 17.09
CA LEU A 133 35.02 -1.05 17.67
C LEU A 133 36.29 -1.48 18.39
N THR A 134 36.11 -2.11 19.55
CA THR A 134 37.20 -2.83 20.23
C THR A 134 37.53 -4.10 19.42
N GLY A 135 38.78 -4.58 19.40
CA GLY A 135 39.16 -5.77 18.61
C GLY A 135 38.30 -7.03 18.84
N LYS A 136 37.75 -7.23 20.04
CA LYS A 136 36.79 -8.32 20.33
C LYS A 136 35.39 -8.08 19.75
N GLN A 137 34.98 -6.84 19.61
CA GLN A 137 33.69 -6.47 19.01
C GLN A 137 33.73 -6.61 17.49
N GLN A 138 34.86 -6.29 16.87
CA GLN A 138 35.07 -6.52 15.45
C GLN A 138 34.98 -8.02 15.11
N GLN A 139 35.62 -8.88 15.91
CA GLN A 139 35.49 -10.34 15.78
C GLN A 139 34.04 -10.84 15.90
N ILE A 140 33.22 -10.21 16.75
CA ILE A 140 31.78 -10.53 16.85
C ILE A 140 31.04 -10.13 15.58
N VAL A 141 31.31 -8.93 15.05
CA VAL A 141 30.69 -8.44 13.81
C VAL A 141 31.09 -9.32 12.62
N ASP A 142 32.37 -9.63 12.49
CA ASP A 142 32.89 -10.51 11.44
C ASP A 142 32.29 -11.92 11.53
N ALA A 143 32.15 -12.46 12.75
CA ALA A 143 31.52 -13.78 12.94
C ALA A 143 30.05 -13.77 12.51
N VAL A 144 29.31 -12.69 12.76
CA VAL A 144 27.91 -12.54 12.37
C VAL A 144 27.75 -12.31 10.86
N ILE A 145 28.66 -11.56 10.22
CA ILE A 145 28.67 -11.37 8.77
C ILE A 145 28.99 -12.68 8.05
N ASN A 146 29.95 -13.46 8.56
CA ASN A 146 30.34 -14.72 7.94
C ASN A 146 29.33 -15.86 8.20
N ASP A 147 28.63 -15.86 9.33
CA ASP A 147 27.60 -16.86 9.66
C ASP A 147 26.26 -16.22 10.03
N HIS A 148 25.41 -16.10 9.01
CA HIS A 148 24.05 -15.57 9.13
C HIS A 148 23.13 -16.46 9.99
N THR A 149 23.49 -17.71 10.27
CA THR A 149 22.71 -18.62 11.12
C THR A 149 22.79 -18.29 12.62
N LEU A 150 23.67 -17.35 12.98
CA LEU A 150 23.76 -16.77 14.32
C LEU A 150 22.61 -15.82 14.61
N ILE A 151 21.81 -15.41 13.62
CA ILE A 151 20.64 -14.55 13.82
C ILE A 151 19.39 -15.43 13.97
N LYS A 152 18.67 -15.25 15.09
CA LYS A 152 17.39 -15.95 15.32
C LYS A 152 16.31 -15.38 14.39
N PRO A 153 15.22 -16.13 14.12
CA PRO A 153 14.06 -15.62 13.37
C PRO A 153 13.44 -14.34 13.99
N SER A 154 13.70 -14.07 15.27
CA SER A 154 13.28 -12.84 15.95
C SER A 154 14.18 -11.62 15.66
N GLY A 155 15.17 -11.73 14.77
CA GLY A 155 16.17 -10.68 14.50
C GLY A 155 17.21 -10.47 15.62
N LYS A 156 17.28 -11.37 16.61
CA LYS A 156 18.23 -11.26 17.75
C LYS A 156 19.41 -12.20 17.55
N ILE A 157 20.62 -11.75 17.93
CA ILE A 157 21.83 -12.57 17.89
C ILE A 157 21.72 -13.74 18.89
N ASN A 158 22.10 -14.93 18.44
CA ASN A 158 22.17 -16.13 19.25
C ASN A 158 23.48 -16.15 20.07
N ILE A 159 23.44 -15.47 21.21
CA ILE A 159 24.58 -15.28 22.11
C ILE A 159 25.25 -16.61 22.50
N LYS A 160 24.49 -17.70 22.66
CA LYS A 160 25.04 -19.00 23.04
C LYS A 160 25.93 -19.59 21.95
N ARG A 161 25.47 -19.57 20.69
CA ARG A 161 26.28 -20.05 19.55
C ARG A 161 27.48 -19.14 19.31
N LEU A 162 27.28 -17.83 19.42
CA LEU A 162 28.34 -16.85 19.29
C LEU A 162 29.43 -17.03 20.38
N SER A 163 29.03 -17.35 21.62
CA SER A 163 29.98 -17.61 22.70
C SER A 163 30.77 -18.91 22.49
N GLU A 164 30.14 -19.94 21.91
CA GLU A 164 30.81 -21.21 21.56
C GLU A 164 31.82 -21.02 20.42
N GLN A 165 31.52 -20.13 19.46
CA GLN A 165 32.39 -19.85 18.32
C GLN A 165 33.59 -18.95 18.65
N LEU A 166 33.43 -18.03 19.62
CA LEU A 166 34.47 -17.10 20.04
C LEU A 166 35.27 -17.58 21.26
N ASP A 167 34.97 -18.77 21.78
CA ASP A 167 35.55 -19.33 23.01
C ASP A 167 35.48 -18.35 24.19
N MET A 168 34.31 -17.74 24.37
CA MET A 168 34.05 -16.75 25.42
C MET A 168 32.93 -17.22 26.34
N SER A 169 32.89 -16.70 27.56
CA SER A 169 31.74 -16.93 28.43
C SER A 169 30.50 -16.21 27.89
N TRP A 170 29.33 -16.83 28.04
CA TRP A 170 28.04 -16.22 27.64
C TRP A 170 27.86 -14.80 28.19
N PHE A 171 28.32 -14.57 29.42
CA PHE A 171 28.24 -13.27 30.10
C PHE A 171 29.09 -12.20 29.39
N GLU A 172 30.33 -12.53 29.03
CA GLU A 172 31.22 -11.61 28.32
C GLU A 172 30.72 -11.32 26.90
N THR A 173 30.28 -12.35 26.17
CA THR A 173 29.70 -12.18 24.83
C THR A 173 28.45 -11.28 24.88
N ASN A 174 27.55 -11.50 25.85
CA ASN A 174 26.38 -10.65 26.04
C ASN A 174 26.75 -9.19 26.38
N LYS A 175 27.80 -8.99 27.18
CA LYS A 175 28.31 -7.65 27.52
C LYS A 175 28.81 -6.92 26.27
N HIS A 176 29.59 -7.58 25.41
CA HIS A 176 30.08 -6.98 24.18
C HIS A 176 28.97 -6.69 23.17
N VAL A 177 28.00 -7.60 23.02
CA VAL A 177 26.83 -7.40 22.13
C VAL A 177 25.95 -6.24 22.61
N LYS A 178 25.72 -6.09 23.92
CA LYS A 178 24.99 -4.95 24.47
C LYS A 178 25.74 -3.63 24.27
N SER A 179 27.06 -3.64 24.47
CA SER A 179 27.89 -2.47 24.21
C SER A 179 27.87 -2.07 22.74
N LEU A 180 27.90 -3.03 21.82
CA LEU A 180 27.75 -2.82 20.38
C LEU A 180 26.39 -2.20 20.04
N SER A 181 25.31 -2.75 20.59
CA SER A 181 23.96 -2.22 20.39
C SER A 181 23.80 -0.79 20.90
N LEU A 182 24.52 -0.41 21.95
CA LEU A 182 24.49 0.94 22.52
C LEU A 182 25.33 1.93 21.71
N LEU A 183 26.46 1.49 21.15
CA LEU A 183 27.28 2.30 20.23
C LEU A 183 26.49 2.60 18.95
N LEU A 184 25.90 1.59 18.33
CA LEU A 184 25.09 1.75 17.11
C LEU A 184 23.85 2.63 17.33
N TYR A 185 23.24 2.59 18.52
CA TYR A 185 22.09 3.46 18.84
C TYR A 185 22.48 4.92 19.06
N ASN A 186 23.73 5.20 19.45
CA ASN A 186 24.19 6.56 19.69
C ASN A 186 24.73 7.26 18.44
N GLU A 187 25.09 6.49 17.40
CA GLU A 187 25.58 7.03 16.11
C GLU A 187 24.51 7.08 14.99
N LEU A 188 23.32 6.53 15.25
CA LEU A 188 22.10 6.65 14.41
C LEU A 188 21.17 7.74 14.96
#